data_AF-A0A7K6B3X0-F1
#
_entry.id   AF-A0A7K6B3X0-F1
#
_cell.length_a   1.000
_cell.length_b   1.000
_cell.length_c   1.000
_cell.angle_alpha   90.00
_cell.angle_beta   90.00
_cell.angle_gamma   90.00
#
_symmetry.space_group_name_H-M   'P 1'
#
loop_
_entity.id
_entity.type
_entity.pdbx_description
1 polymer ?
#
loop_
_entity_poly.entity_id
_entity_poly.type
_entity_poly.pdbx_seq_one_letter_code
_entity_poly.pdbx_strand_id
1 'polypeptide(L)'
;SPKEPEQLRKLFIGGLSFETTDESLRSHFEQWGTLTDCVVMRDPNTKRSRGFGFVTYSSVEEVDAAMNARPHKVDGRVVEPKRAVSREDSQRPGAHLTVKKIFVGGIKEDTEEHHLRDYFGQYGKIEVIEIMTDRGSGKKRGFAFVTFDDHDSVDKIVIQKYHTVNGHNCEVRKALSKQEMASASASQRGRSGSGNFGGGRGGGFGGNDNFNRGGNFGGRG
;
A
#
# COMPACT_ATOMS: atom_id res chain seq x y z
N SER A 1 -27.91 -1.24 -6.39
CA SER A 1 -26.47 -1.05 -6.66
C SER A 1 -25.72 -0.99 -5.35
N PRO A 2 -24.53 -1.62 -5.23
CA PRO A 2 -23.71 -1.46 -4.04
C PRO A 2 -23.38 0.02 -3.87
N LYS A 3 -23.52 0.55 -2.65
CA LYS A 3 -23.22 1.96 -2.35
C LYS A 3 -21.72 2.23 -2.31
N GLU A 4 -20.91 1.19 -2.16
CA GLU A 4 -19.48 1.28 -1.85
C GLU A 4 -18.63 0.53 -2.89
N PRO A 5 -17.42 1.03 -3.22
CA PRO A 5 -16.48 0.37 -4.13
C PRO A 5 -16.21 -1.09 -3.74
N GLU A 6 -16.13 -2.00 -4.71
CA GLU A 6 -15.82 -3.42 -4.49
C GLU A 6 -14.55 -3.61 -3.66
N GLN A 7 -13.53 -2.79 -3.93
CA GLN A 7 -12.25 -2.84 -3.22
C GLN A 7 -12.38 -2.72 -1.70
N LEU A 8 -13.33 -1.91 -1.21
CA LEU A 8 -13.56 -1.73 0.23
C LEU A 8 -14.31 -2.89 0.87
N ARG A 9 -15.07 -3.62 0.05
CA ARG A 9 -15.91 -4.77 0.46
C ARG A 9 -15.20 -6.11 0.29
N LYS A 10 -13.93 -6.11 -0.13
CA LYS A 10 -13.17 -7.30 -0.48
C LYS A 10 -12.10 -7.61 0.56
N LEU A 11 -12.05 -8.86 0.97
CA LEU A 11 -10.99 -9.42 1.81
C LEU A 11 -10.12 -10.37 1.00
N PHE A 12 -8.81 -10.27 1.23
CA PHE A 12 -7.83 -11.31 0.91
C PHE A 12 -7.82 -12.32 2.06
N ILE A 13 -7.93 -13.61 1.75
CA ILE A 13 -7.85 -14.69 2.73
C ILE A 13 -6.59 -15.49 2.50
N GLY A 14 -5.57 -15.28 3.34
CA GLY A 14 -4.31 -15.99 3.28
C GLY A 14 -4.30 -17.28 4.10
N GLY A 15 -3.41 -18.21 3.75
CA GLY A 15 -3.17 -19.41 4.56
C GLY A 15 -4.29 -20.45 4.48
N LEU A 16 -5.04 -20.48 3.37
CA LEU A 16 -6.05 -21.51 3.13
C LEU A 16 -5.44 -22.91 3.09
N SER A 17 -6.24 -23.92 3.42
CA SER A 17 -5.88 -25.31 3.12
C SER A 17 -5.77 -25.49 1.60
N PHE A 18 -4.94 -26.42 1.15
CA PHE A 18 -4.91 -26.76 -0.28
C PHE A 18 -6.20 -27.46 -0.75
N GLU A 19 -6.96 -28.00 0.21
CA GLU A 19 -8.25 -28.65 -0.01
C GLU A 19 -9.41 -27.65 -0.02
N THR A 20 -9.21 -26.42 0.47
CA THR A 20 -10.25 -25.39 0.49
C THR A 20 -10.76 -25.10 -0.92
N THR A 21 -12.08 -25.07 -1.04
CA THR A 21 -12.84 -24.78 -2.27
C THR A 21 -13.56 -23.44 -2.18
N ASP A 22 -14.10 -22.98 -3.31
CA ASP A 22 -14.86 -21.73 -3.35
C ASP A 22 -16.12 -21.85 -2.49
N GLU A 23 -16.73 -23.04 -2.44
CA GLU A 23 -17.94 -23.35 -1.68
C GLU A 23 -17.67 -23.42 -0.17
N SER A 24 -16.60 -24.10 0.26
CA SER A 24 -16.22 -24.18 1.68
C SER A 24 -15.78 -22.82 2.23
N LEU A 25 -15.01 -22.05 1.44
CA LEU A 25 -14.64 -20.68 1.77
C LEU A 25 -15.87 -19.78 1.88
N ARG A 26 -16.79 -19.87 0.90
CA ARG A 26 -18.05 -19.12 0.89
C ARG A 26 -18.90 -19.46 2.10
N SER A 27 -19.16 -20.75 2.33
CA SER A 27 -19.98 -21.24 3.43
C SER A 27 -19.46 -20.76 4.79
N HIS A 28 -18.13 -20.68 4.95
CA HIS A 28 -17.55 -20.13 6.17
C HIS A 28 -17.80 -18.62 6.29
N PHE A 29 -17.46 -17.82 5.27
CA PHE A 29 -17.53 -16.36 5.37
C PHE A 29 -18.95 -15.78 5.25
N GLU A 30 -19.92 -16.51 4.70
CA GLU A 30 -21.32 -16.08 4.69
C GLU A 30 -21.94 -15.96 6.11
N GLN A 31 -21.28 -16.48 7.15
CA GLN A 31 -21.67 -16.29 8.56
C GLN A 31 -21.68 -14.83 9.01
N TRP A 32 -20.94 -13.94 8.33
CA TRP A 32 -20.83 -12.51 8.68
C TRP A 32 -21.48 -11.56 7.68
N GLY A 33 -22.13 -12.09 6.64
CA GLY A 33 -22.80 -11.27 5.64
C GLY A 33 -22.98 -11.93 4.29
N THR A 34 -23.58 -11.21 3.36
CA THR A 34 -23.87 -11.71 2.02
C THR A 34 -22.64 -11.59 1.12
N LEU A 35 -22.13 -12.70 0.60
CA LEU A 35 -21.00 -12.70 -0.34
C LEU A 35 -21.46 -12.51 -1.79
N THR A 36 -21.07 -11.38 -2.38
CA THR A 36 -21.26 -11.07 -3.80
C THR A 36 -20.26 -11.79 -4.72
N ASP A 37 -19.09 -12.15 -4.21
CA ASP A 37 -18.06 -12.92 -4.91
C ASP A 37 -17.23 -13.74 -3.90
N CYS A 38 -16.74 -14.90 -4.32
CA CYS A 38 -15.88 -15.78 -3.51
C CYS A 38 -15.07 -16.66 -4.44
N VAL A 39 -13.74 -16.64 -4.30
CA VAL A 39 -12.84 -17.37 -5.18
C VAL A 39 -11.58 -17.84 -4.45
N VAL A 40 -11.25 -19.12 -4.57
CA VAL A 40 -9.95 -19.68 -4.20
C VAL A 40 -9.01 -19.59 -5.40
N MET A 41 -7.86 -18.95 -5.20
CA MET A 41 -6.90 -18.78 -6.29
C MET A 41 -6.17 -20.09 -6.55
N ARG A 42 -6.29 -20.59 -7.78
CA ARG A 42 -5.67 -21.85 -8.22
C ARG A 42 -4.61 -21.60 -9.29
N ASP A 43 -3.65 -22.50 -9.38
CA ASP A 43 -2.70 -22.52 -10.49
C ASP A 43 -3.46 -22.81 -11.81
N PRO A 44 -3.28 -22.00 -12.88
CA PRO A 44 -4.06 -22.16 -14.10
C PRO A 44 -3.88 -23.51 -14.79
N ASN A 45 -2.70 -24.14 -14.64
CA ASN A 45 -2.34 -25.37 -15.34
C ASN A 45 -2.73 -26.60 -14.51
N THR A 46 -2.27 -26.66 -13.26
CA THR A 46 -2.42 -27.82 -12.37
C THR A 46 -3.72 -27.82 -11.58
N LYS A 47 -4.46 -26.70 -11.57
CA LYS A 47 -5.71 -26.47 -10.80
C LYS A 47 -5.55 -26.62 -9.27
N ARG A 48 -4.32 -26.77 -8.77
CA ARG A 48 -4.04 -26.81 -7.34
C ARG A 48 -4.27 -25.45 -6.71
N SER A 49 -4.80 -25.44 -5.49
CA SER A 49 -4.93 -24.22 -4.69
C SER A 49 -3.56 -23.58 -4.46
N ARG A 50 -3.52 -22.25 -4.53
CA ARG A 50 -2.34 -21.44 -4.20
C ARG A 50 -2.30 -21.08 -2.71
N GLY A 51 -3.23 -21.60 -1.90
CA GLY A 51 -3.30 -21.36 -0.46
C GLY A 51 -3.83 -19.97 -0.07
N PHE A 52 -4.53 -19.29 -0.99
CA PHE A 52 -5.22 -18.03 -0.70
C PHE A 52 -6.43 -17.84 -1.61
N GLY A 53 -7.32 -16.95 -1.20
CA GLY A 53 -8.53 -16.59 -1.94
C GLY A 53 -8.97 -15.16 -1.67
N PHE A 54 -10.11 -14.81 -2.23
CA PHE A 54 -10.79 -13.56 -1.95
C PHE A 54 -12.27 -13.81 -1.67
N VAL A 55 -12.82 -13.02 -0.76
CA VAL A 55 -14.26 -12.93 -0.52
C VAL A 55 -14.69 -11.47 -0.65
N THR A 56 -15.81 -11.22 -1.28
CA THR A 56 -16.35 -9.86 -1.46
C THR A 56 -17.76 -9.80 -0.89
N TYR A 57 -17.93 -9.06 0.20
CA TYR A 57 -19.22 -8.85 0.86
C TYR A 57 -20.10 -7.84 0.12
N SER A 58 -21.36 -7.73 0.52
CA SER A 58 -22.31 -6.77 -0.04
C SER A 58 -22.13 -5.34 0.53
N SER A 59 -21.59 -5.22 1.74
CA SER A 59 -21.25 -3.93 2.39
C SER A 59 -19.89 -3.95 3.12
N VAL A 60 -19.37 -2.77 3.46
CA VAL A 60 -18.15 -2.64 4.29
C VAL A 60 -18.41 -3.05 5.75
N GLU A 61 -19.63 -2.87 6.24
CA GLU A 61 -20.02 -3.29 7.59
C GLU A 61 -19.88 -4.81 7.79
N GLU A 62 -20.21 -5.60 6.77
CA GLU A 62 -20.02 -7.06 6.78
C GLU A 62 -18.52 -7.45 6.74
N VAL A 63 -17.69 -6.65 6.05
CA VAL A 63 -16.23 -6.80 6.13
C VAL A 63 -15.74 -6.55 7.55
N ASP A 64 -16.20 -5.48 8.19
CA ASP A 64 -15.85 -5.16 9.58
C ASP A 64 -16.30 -6.26 10.54
N ALA A 65 -17.50 -6.80 10.37
CA ALA A 65 -18.02 -7.91 11.17
C ALA A 65 -17.12 -9.16 11.03
N ALA A 66 -16.73 -9.52 9.82
CA ALA A 66 -15.80 -10.62 9.58
C ALA A 66 -14.43 -10.33 10.22
N MET A 67 -13.85 -9.14 10.02
CA MET A 67 -12.56 -8.79 10.62
C MET A 67 -12.61 -8.79 12.15
N ASN A 68 -13.72 -8.42 12.77
CA ASN A 68 -13.85 -8.46 14.24
C ASN A 68 -14.00 -9.88 14.80
N ALA A 69 -14.39 -10.85 13.97
CA ALA A 69 -14.56 -12.26 14.37
C ALA A 69 -13.28 -13.10 14.25
N ARG A 70 -12.13 -12.48 13.92
CA ARG A 70 -10.83 -13.16 13.93
C ARG A 70 -10.53 -13.74 15.34
N PRO A 71 -9.84 -14.88 15.42
CA PRO A 71 -9.26 -15.66 14.31
C PRO A 71 -10.29 -16.54 13.60
N HIS A 72 -10.13 -16.74 12.29
CA HIS A 72 -10.98 -17.66 11.51
C HIS A 72 -10.27 -18.99 11.29
N LYS A 73 -11.07 -20.07 11.25
CA LYS A 73 -10.61 -21.42 10.93
C LYS A 73 -11.48 -21.98 9.80
N VAL A 74 -10.89 -22.20 8.62
CA VAL A 74 -11.56 -22.75 7.41
C VAL A 74 -10.94 -24.10 7.10
N ASP A 75 -11.77 -25.13 6.91
CA ASP A 75 -11.35 -26.51 6.64
C ASP A 75 -10.23 -26.99 7.57
N GLY A 76 -10.39 -26.73 8.87
CA GLY A 76 -9.42 -27.15 9.87
C GLY A 76 -8.19 -26.25 10.01
N ARG A 77 -7.98 -25.26 9.13
CA ARG A 77 -6.79 -24.40 9.12
C ARG A 77 -7.10 -22.98 9.57
N VAL A 78 -6.26 -22.41 10.43
CA VAL A 78 -6.35 -20.98 10.79
C VAL A 78 -5.92 -20.14 9.59
N VAL A 79 -6.79 -19.23 9.17
CA VAL A 79 -6.58 -18.36 8.00
C VAL A 79 -6.33 -16.93 8.43
N GLU A 80 -5.69 -16.15 7.56
CA GLU A 80 -5.33 -14.76 7.81
C GLU A 80 -6.12 -13.83 6.86
N PRO A 81 -7.32 -13.35 7.27
CA PRO A 81 -8.05 -12.37 6.49
C PRO A 81 -7.39 -10.98 6.63
N LYS A 82 -7.30 -10.27 5.50
CA LYS A 82 -6.82 -8.88 5.39
C LYS A 82 -7.67 -8.13 4.40
N ARG A 83 -7.76 -6.81 4.51
CA ARG A 83 -8.40 -6.02 3.45
C ARG A 83 -7.65 -6.21 2.15
N ALA A 84 -8.40 -6.40 1.07
CA ALA A 84 -7.79 -6.52 -0.23
C ALA A 84 -7.03 -5.23 -0.56
N VAL A 85 -5.86 -5.37 -1.14
CA VAL A 85 -5.09 -4.27 -1.71
C VAL A 85 -5.45 -4.19 -3.20
N SER A 86 -5.60 -2.98 -3.74
CA SER A 86 -5.85 -2.80 -5.17
C SER A 86 -4.71 -3.38 -6.01
N ARG A 87 -4.96 -3.73 -7.27
CA ARG A 87 -3.91 -4.24 -8.16
C ARG A 87 -2.78 -3.23 -8.36
N GLU A 88 -3.12 -1.95 -8.44
CA GLU A 88 -2.17 -0.84 -8.55
C GLU A 88 -1.32 -0.74 -7.28
N ASP A 89 -1.96 -0.76 -6.12
CA ASP A 89 -1.28 -0.61 -4.84
C ASP A 89 -0.46 -1.82 -4.44
N SER A 90 -0.81 -3.01 -4.94
CA SER A 90 -0.08 -4.27 -4.68
C SER A 90 1.37 -4.22 -5.19
N GLN A 91 1.68 -3.32 -6.12
CA GLN A 91 3.04 -3.12 -6.61
C GLN A 91 3.89 -2.25 -5.68
N ARG A 92 3.29 -1.60 -4.67
CA ARG A 92 4.02 -0.76 -3.73
C ARG A 92 4.85 -1.63 -2.77
N PRO A 93 6.10 -1.25 -2.46
CA PRO A 93 6.90 -1.95 -1.46
C PRO A 93 6.14 -2.06 -0.14
N GLY A 94 6.00 -3.28 0.34
CA GLY A 94 5.35 -3.60 1.61
C GLY A 94 3.82 -3.52 1.62
N ALA A 95 3.15 -3.44 0.46
CA ALA A 95 1.69 -3.34 0.39
C ALA A 95 0.96 -4.50 1.10
N HIS A 96 1.49 -5.71 1.01
CA HIS A 96 0.92 -6.92 1.62
C HIS A 96 1.45 -7.24 3.03
N LEU A 97 2.32 -6.39 3.60
CA LEU A 97 2.85 -6.63 4.95
C LEU A 97 1.74 -6.47 6.00
N THR A 98 1.72 -7.39 6.96
CA THR A 98 0.90 -7.24 8.17
C THR A 98 1.66 -6.36 9.15
N VAL A 99 1.31 -5.08 9.23
CA VAL A 99 1.92 -4.14 10.17
C VAL A 99 0.84 -3.46 11.00
N LYS A 100 1.20 -3.13 12.23
CA LYS A 100 0.34 -2.36 13.14
C LYS A 100 0.71 -0.87 13.19
N LYS A 101 1.69 -0.45 12.38
CA LYS A 101 2.23 0.91 12.37
C LYS A 101 2.02 1.57 11.02
N ILE A 102 1.51 2.80 11.01
CA ILE A 102 1.45 3.67 9.83
C ILE A 102 2.52 4.76 9.93
N PHE A 103 3.01 5.16 8.76
CA PHE A 103 3.74 6.40 8.54
C PHE A 103 2.74 7.47 8.08
N VAL A 104 2.77 8.64 8.71
CA VAL A 104 1.94 9.81 8.38
C VAL A 104 2.87 10.95 8.00
N GLY A 105 2.99 11.24 6.70
CA GLY A 105 3.90 12.26 6.16
C GLY A 105 3.17 13.53 5.72
N GLY A 106 3.88 14.66 5.71
CA GLY A 106 3.32 15.94 5.25
C GLY A 106 2.50 16.67 6.31
N ILE A 107 2.60 16.27 7.58
CA ILE A 107 1.99 16.99 8.69
C ILE A 107 2.75 18.30 8.95
N LYS A 108 2.04 19.33 9.39
CA LYS A 108 2.62 20.66 9.67
C LYS A 108 3.19 20.73 11.09
N GLU A 109 4.01 21.75 11.36
CA GLU A 109 4.67 21.92 12.67
C GLU A 109 3.68 22.16 13.83
N ASP A 110 2.48 22.62 13.53
CA ASP A 110 1.37 22.79 14.48
C ASP A 110 0.61 21.47 14.75
N THR A 111 0.92 20.38 14.03
CA THR A 111 0.26 19.10 14.25
C THR A 111 0.79 18.44 15.53
N GLU A 112 -0.10 18.16 16.49
CA GLU A 112 0.20 17.55 17.78
C GLU A 112 -0.36 16.13 17.89
N GLU A 113 0.00 15.44 18.98
CA GLU A 113 -0.44 14.07 19.22
C GLU A 113 -1.97 13.96 19.24
N HIS A 114 -2.67 14.90 19.89
CA HIS A 114 -4.12 14.85 20.01
C HIS A 114 -4.82 14.94 18.66
N HIS A 115 -4.33 15.77 17.72
CA HIS A 115 -4.86 15.83 16.35
C HIS A 115 -4.78 14.46 15.63
N LEU A 116 -3.67 13.75 15.80
CA LEU A 116 -3.48 12.41 15.24
C LEU A 116 -4.36 11.39 15.95
N ARG A 117 -4.47 11.48 17.28
CA ARG A 117 -5.28 10.57 18.09
C ARG A 117 -6.77 10.69 17.78
N ASP A 118 -7.27 11.91 17.68
CA ASP A 118 -8.68 12.20 17.39
C ASP A 118 -9.06 11.72 15.98
N TYR A 119 -8.21 11.97 14.99
CA TYR A 119 -8.47 11.53 13.62
C TYR A 119 -8.29 10.02 13.43
N PHE A 120 -7.14 9.46 13.82
CA PHE A 120 -6.83 8.05 13.56
C PHE A 120 -7.52 7.10 14.53
N GLY A 121 -7.95 7.57 15.71
CA GLY A 121 -8.65 6.77 16.70
C GLY A 121 -9.99 6.22 16.19
N GLN A 122 -10.59 6.86 15.19
CA GLN A 122 -11.83 6.37 14.56
C GLN A 122 -11.64 5.04 13.80
N TYR A 123 -10.41 4.68 13.43
CA TYR A 123 -10.10 3.44 12.70
C TYR A 123 -9.76 2.27 13.63
N GLY A 124 -9.48 2.54 14.90
CA GLY A 124 -9.20 1.53 15.92
C GLY A 124 -8.32 2.07 17.05
N LYS A 125 -8.00 1.19 17.99
CA LYS A 125 -7.31 1.58 19.22
C LYS A 125 -5.84 1.86 18.96
N ILE A 126 -5.44 3.11 19.25
CA ILE A 126 -4.06 3.56 19.14
C ILE A 126 -3.29 3.21 20.42
N GLU A 127 -2.18 2.50 20.27
CA GLU A 127 -1.23 2.21 21.35
C GLU A 127 -0.23 3.36 21.53
N VAL A 128 0.39 3.82 20.44
CA VAL A 128 1.51 4.78 20.50
C VAL A 128 1.45 5.75 19.33
N ILE A 129 1.74 7.03 19.59
CA ILE A 129 1.94 8.07 18.58
C ILE A 129 3.36 8.64 18.74
N GLU A 130 4.13 8.70 17.66
CA GLU A 130 5.50 9.19 17.64
C GLU A 130 5.64 10.31 16.59
N ILE A 131 5.58 11.58 17.03
CA ILE A 131 5.86 12.71 16.14
C ILE A 131 7.37 12.91 16.06
N MET A 132 7.92 12.78 14.87
CA MET A 132 9.37 12.75 14.70
C MET A 132 9.94 14.16 14.70
N THR A 133 10.85 14.44 15.63
CA THR A 133 11.58 15.70 15.74
C THR A 133 13.05 15.53 15.34
N ASP A 134 13.67 16.61 14.90
CA ASP A 134 15.10 16.69 14.71
C ASP A 134 15.81 16.79 16.07
N ARG A 135 16.85 15.97 16.28
CA ARG A 135 17.51 15.83 17.59
C ARG A 135 18.32 17.04 18.00
N GLY A 136 18.77 17.86 17.05
CA GLY A 136 19.57 19.06 17.34
C GLY A 136 18.70 20.29 17.59
N SER A 137 17.73 20.52 16.70
CA SER A 137 16.89 21.73 16.72
C SER A 137 15.58 21.58 17.48
N GLY A 138 15.14 20.35 17.77
CA GLY A 138 13.82 20.07 18.36
C GLY A 138 12.65 20.28 17.39
N LYS A 139 12.90 20.76 16.16
CA LYS A 139 11.86 21.02 15.17
C LYS A 139 11.20 19.74 14.69
N LYS A 140 9.89 19.78 14.44
CA LYS A 140 9.16 18.64 13.87
C LYS A 140 9.61 18.40 12.44
N ARG A 141 9.84 17.14 12.09
CA ARG A 141 10.36 16.71 10.77
C ARG A 141 9.26 16.60 9.71
N GLY A 142 8.03 16.96 10.05
CA GLY A 142 6.88 16.89 9.13
C GLY A 142 6.33 15.48 8.91
N PHE A 143 6.59 14.55 9.83
CA PHE A 143 5.98 13.22 9.80
C PHE A 143 5.85 12.61 11.20
N ALA A 144 4.93 11.65 11.33
CA ALA A 144 4.69 10.89 12.54
C ALA A 144 4.53 9.39 12.23
N PHE A 145 4.65 8.58 13.27
CA PHE A 145 4.19 7.19 13.25
C PHE A 145 3.02 7.02 14.21
N VAL A 146 2.04 6.21 13.83
CA VAL A 146 0.94 5.81 14.69
C VAL A 146 0.91 4.29 14.73
N THR A 147 0.93 3.72 15.93
CA THR A 147 0.89 2.28 16.19
C THR A 147 -0.47 1.92 16.78
N PHE A 148 -1.14 0.95 16.18
CA PHE A 148 -2.42 0.40 16.60
C PHE A 148 -2.23 -0.95 17.30
N ASP A 149 -3.25 -1.39 18.00
CA ASP A 149 -3.28 -2.74 18.57
C ASP A 149 -3.56 -3.83 17.51
N ASP A 150 -4.20 -3.47 16.40
CA ASP A 150 -4.56 -4.37 15.31
C ASP A 150 -4.14 -3.88 13.91
N HIS A 151 -3.84 -4.82 13.02
CA HIS A 151 -3.43 -4.49 11.64
C HIS A 151 -4.61 -4.06 10.75
N ASP A 152 -5.86 -4.43 11.09
CA ASP A 152 -7.02 -4.03 10.30
C ASP A 152 -7.20 -2.51 10.30
N SER A 153 -6.89 -1.83 11.41
CA SER A 153 -6.87 -0.37 11.48
C SER A 153 -5.90 0.22 10.46
N VAL A 154 -4.70 -0.35 10.35
CA VAL A 154 -3.73 0.08 9.33
C VAL A 154 -4.25 -0.18 7.92
N ASP A 155 -4.77 -1.38 7.67
CA ASP A 155 -5.29 -1.77 6.37
C ASP A 155 -6.48 -0.89 5.93
N LYS A 156 -7.39 -0.50 6.84
CA LYS A 156 -8.47 0.47 6.58
C LYS A 156 -7.93 1.82 6.13
N ILE A 157 -6.94 2.34 6.85
CA ILE A 157 -6.38 3.66 6.63
C ILE A 157 -5.72 3.71 5.26
N VAL A 158 -4.79 2.79 4.97
CA VAL A 158 -3.91 2.87 3.79
C VAL A 158 -4.60 2.59 2.45
N ILE A 159 -5.89 2.19 2.47
CA ILE A 159 -6.72 2.16 1.25
C ILE A 159 -6.93 3.60 0.75
N GLN A 160 -7.09 4.56 1.65
CA GLN A 160 -7.06 5.98 1.33
C GLN A 160 -5.61 6.48 1.44
N LYS A 161 -5.05 6.96 0.34
CA LYS A 161 -3.66 7.42 0.35
C LYS A 161 -3.47 8.75 1.10
N TYR A 162 -4.49 9.60 1.02
CA TYR A 162 -4.45 10.97 1.52
C TYR A 162 -5.54 11.18 2.58
N HIS A 163 -5.16 11.82 3.68
CA HIS A 163 -6.04 12.08 4.81
C HIS A 163 -5.90 13.55 5.24
N THR A 164 -6.98 14.17 5.69
CA THR A 164 -6.94 15.54 6.21
C THR A 164 -6.88 15.50 7.73
N VAL A 165 -5.74 15.89 8.31
CA VAL A 165 -5.51 15.98 9.76
C VAL A 165 -5.11 17.40 10.11
N ASN A 166 -5.76 18.00 11.12
CA ASN A 166 -5.54 19.39 11.52
C ASN A 166 -5.66 20.38 10.33
N GLY A 167 -6.64 20.18 9.44
CA GLY A 167 -6.81 21.01 8.25
C GLY A 167 -5.72 20.84 7.17
N HIS A 168 -4.81 19.88 7.32
CA HIS A 168 -3.72 19.63 6.40
C HIS A 168 -3.82 18.25 5.76
N ASN A 169 -3.56 18.20 4.45
CA ASN A 169 -3.51 16.94 3.74
C ASN A 169 -2.18 16.22 4.04
N CYS A 170 -2.26 15.00 4.54
CA CYS A 170 -1.13 14.14 4.84
C CYS A 170 -1.18 12.86 4.00
N GLU A 171 -0.03 12.31 3.66
CA GLU A 171 0.10 11.03 2.98
C GLU A 171 0.29 9.92 4.02
N VAL A 172 -0.52 8.87 3.94
CA VAL A 172 -0.46 7.74 4.88
C VAL A 172 -0.07 6.46 4.17
N ARG A 173 0.86 5.71 4.76
CA ARG A 173 1.38 4.44 4.24
C ARG A 173 1.66 3.47 5.38
N LYS A 174 1.73 2.17 5.06
CA LYS A 174 2.28 1.16 5.97
C LYS A 174 3.71 1.55 6.35
N ALA A 175 4.01 1.57 7.65
CA ALA A 175 5.36 1.86 8.11
C ALA A 175 6.27 0.67 7.79
N LEU A 176 7.36 0.96 7.09
CA LEU A 176 8.41 -0.01 6.78
C LEU A 176 9.53 0.13 7.81
N SER A 177 10.17 -0.99 8.16
CA SER A 177 11.42 -0.97 8.92
C SER A 177 12.52 -0.23 8.14
N LYS A 178 13.58 0.21 8.83
CA LYS A 178 14.73 0.87 8.18
C LYS A 178 15.34 0.01 7.08
N GLN A 179 15.40 -1.31 7.28
CA GLN A 179 15.93 -2.24 6.30
C GLN A 179 15.01 -2.34 5.07
N GLU A 180 13.69 -2.49 5.28
CA GLU A 180 12.71 -2.52 4.19
C GLU A 180 12.69 -1.19 3.41
N MET A 181 12.83 -0.05 4.10
CA MET A 181 12.97 1.27 3.47
C MET A 181 14.22 1.37 2.58
N ALA A 182 15.35 0.86 3.06
CA ALA A 182 16.60 0.85 2.30
C ALA A 182 16.45 -0.02 1.04
N SER A 183 15.86 -1.21 1.16
CA SER A 183 15.58 -2.10 0.04
C SER A 183 14.58 -1.51 -0.96
N ALA A 184 13.51 -0.85 -0.49
CA ALA A 184 12.51 -0.19 -1.33
C ALA A 184 13.09 1.01 -2.10
N SER A 185 14.01 1.76 -1.48
CA SER A 185 14.67 2.91 -2.11
C SER A 185 15.69 2.47 -3.16
N ALA A 186 16.36 1.33 -2.95
CA ALA A 186 17.27 0.74 -3.92
C ALA A 186 16.55 0.23 -5.17
N SER A 187 15.35 -0.37 -5.02
CA SER A 187 14.56 -0.85 -6.15
C SER A 187 13.93 0.27 -6.98
N GLN A 188 13.64 1.44 -6.40
CA GLN A 188 13.21 2.63 -7.15
C GLN A 188 14.35 3.28 -7.94
N ARG A 189 15.59 3.29 -7.42
CA ARG A 189 16.75 3.83 -8.14
C ARG A 189 17.17 2.97 -9.35
N GLY A 190 16.86 1.68 -9.35
CA GLY A 190 17.07 0.79 -10.51
C GLY A 190 16.08 0.99 -11.66
N ARG A 191 14.98 1.74 -11.45
CA ARG A 191 13.90 1.93 -12.45
C ARG A 191 13.93 3.29 -13.16
N SER A 192 14.85 4.18 -12.77
CA SER A 192 15.11 5.48 -13.42
C SER A 192 16.20 5.38 -14.52
N GLY A 193 16.54 4.18 -14.96
CA GLY A 193 17.63 3.92 -15.91
C GLY A 193 17.22 3.34 -17.27
N SER A 194 15.94 3.27 -17.62
CA SER A 194 15.49 2.81 -18.95
C SER A 194 15.10 4.00 -19.84
N GLY A 195 16.05 4.89 -20.07
CA GLY A 195 16.04 5.82 -21.19
C GLY A 195 16.36 5.04 -22.46
N ASN A 196 15.31 4.77 -23.22
CA ASN A 196 15.30 4.23 -24.56
C ASN A 196 16.27 4.97 -25.50
N PHE A 197 17.45 4.40 -25.77
CA PHE A 197 18.25 4.68 -26.97
C PHE A 197 18.31 3.42 -27.83
N GLY A 198 17.19 3.10 -28.45
CA GLY A 198 17.13 2.25 -29.63
C GLY A 198 17.23 3.12 -30.89
N GLY A 199 18.20 2.81 -31.74
CA GLY A 199 18.40 3.38 -33.09
C GLY A 199 19.89 3.34 -33.42
N GLY A 200 20.43 2.42 -34.22
CA GLY A 200 19.87 1.85 -35.44
C GLY A 200 20.40 2.62 -36.65
N ARG A 201 21.53 2.14 -37.20
CA ARG A 201 22.03 2.32 -38.59
C ARG A 201 22.29 3.73 -39.15
N GLY A 202 23.54 3.95 -39.56
CA GLY A 202 23.96 4.95 -40.56
C GLY A 202 25.47 5.19 -40.43
N GLY A 203 26.37 4.81 -41.33
CA GLY A 203 26.21 4.49 -42.75
C GLY A 203 26.43 5.71 -43.64
N GLY A 204 27.69 6.19 -43.73
CA GLY A 204 28.27 6.73 -44.95
C GLY A 204 27.96 8.18 -45.39
N PHE A 205 29.05 8.87 -45.72
CA PHE A 205 29.22 9.88 -46.77
C PHE A 205 28.65 11.29 -46.60
N GLY A 206 29.57 12.27 -46.67
CA GLY A 206 29.50 13.29 -47.71
C GLY A 206 29.17 14.72 -47.28
N GLY A 207 30.05 15.65 -47.66
CA GLY A 207 29.61 16.96 -48.16
C GLY A 207 29.70 18.14 -47.20
N ASN A 208 30.79 18.90 -47.32
CA ASN A 208 30.81 20.34 -47.56
C ASN A 208 29.51 21.13 -47.27
N ASP A 209 29.56 22.16 -46.42
CA ASP A 209 29.55 23.55 -46.90
C ASP A 209 29.67 24.56 -45.75
N ASN A 210 30.49 25.57 -46.06
CA ASN A 210 30.69 26.85 -45.39
C ASN A 210 29.41 27.55 -44.93
N PHE A 211 29.47 28.24 -43.78
CA PHE A 211 29.10 29.66 -43.56
C PHE A 211 29.41 29.97 -42.08
N ASN A 212 30.60 30.43 -41.72
CA ASN A 212 31.04 31.83 -41.68
C ASN A 212 30.07 32.80 -40.96
N ARG A 213 30.44 33.19 -39.72
CA ARG A 213 30.17 34.42 -38.94
C ARG A 213 30.36 34.05 -37.45
N GLY A 214 31.25 34.62 -36.64
CA GLY A 214 32.09 35.81 -36.69
C GLY A 214 32.16 36.41 -35.27
N GLY A 215 33.36 36.79 -34.79
CA GLY A 215 33.61 37.63 -33.59
C GLY A 215 33.85 36.83 -32.30
N ASN A 216 35.06 36.69 -31.73
CA ASN A 216 36.08 37.64 -31.24
C ASN A 216 35.84 38.18 -29.80
N PHE A 217 36.96 38.35 -29.07
CA PHE A 217 37.18 38.75 -27.66
C PHE A 217 36.99 37.59 -26.66
N GLY A 218 38.02 37.09 -25.96
CA GLY A 218 39.10 37.73 -25.19
C GLY A 218 38.85 37.31 -23.72
N GLY A 219 39.71 36.67 -22.94
CA GLY A 219 41.15 36.77 -22.80
C GLY A 219 41.45 37.23 -21.38
N ARG A 220 42.30 36.47 -20.67
CA ARG A 220 42.86 36.67 -19.31
C ARG A 220 41.97 36.19 -18.16
N GLY A 221 42.49 35.45 -17.18
CA GLY A 221 43.87 35.36 -16.70
C GLY A 221 43.84 35.62 -15.21
#